data_AF-A0AA86RN88-F1
#
_entry.id   AF-A0AA86RN88-F1
#
_cell.length_a   1.000
_cell.length_b   1.000
_cell.length_c   1.000
_cell.angle_alpha   90.00
_cell.angle_beta   90.00
_cell.angle_gamma   90.00
#
_symmetry.space_group_name_H-M   'P 1'
#
loop_
_entity.id
_entity.type
_entity.pdbx_description
1 polymer ?
#
loop_
_entity_poly.entity_id
_entity_poly.type
_entity_poly.pdbx_seq_one_letter_code
_entity_poly.pdbx_strand_id
1 'polypeptide(L)'
;MYQCVHPFEYVDNQCFCATGYLINNTKCINVVQSLNAISNLISNSSNDQIKLLEQKVDSIETSLVIVDQSISSNISELENRILSNYSKSDNNLILNTSVLDDRIYQNITSVKNDILMKYISADANLLANTTVLDNRIFNNVSKLQNNMNNFTLYYNESLLNLSQIIDQQRIIINNLTHQINCSSNSGYQMVNGSCVQVSCAITGQQRINGICQCVNTNAIVQSGSCVCPLNSQVVGIACVCRHDNILINNQQGAFILQYVIYEQICATKINLTFSLLK
;
A
#
# COMPACT_ATOMS: atom_id res chain seq x y z
N MET A 1 126.11 -97.15 -48.29
CA MET A 1 125.70 -95.91 -47.58
C MET A 1 124.26 -95.66 -48.01
N TYR A 2 123.27 -96.08 -47.20
CA TYR A 2 121.86 -96.02 -47.60
C TYR A 2 121.29 -94.63 -47.31
N GLN A 3 120.80 -93.97 -48.35
CA GLN A 3 120.12 -92.67 -48.26
C GLN A 3 118.62 -92.96 -48.12
N CYS A 4 117.99 -92.47 -47.05
CA CYS A 4 116.54 -92.58 -46.89
C CYS A 4 115.84 -91.54 -47.78
N VAL A 5 114.85 -92.00 -48.55
CA VAL A 5 114.13 -91.20 -49.57
C VAL A 5 112.67 -90.93 -49.18
N HIS A 6 112.21 -91.41 -48.01
CA HIS A 6 110.80 -91.37 -47.58
C HIS A 6 110.67 -91.05 -46.07
N PRO A 7 109.49 -90.59 -45.59
CA PRO A 7 109.37 -89.75 -44.39
C PRO A 7 109.93 -90.42 -43.13
N PHE A 8 110.56 -89.60 -42.30
CA PHE A 8 111.13 -90.00 -41.03
C PHE A 8 110.03 -90.12 -39.97
N GLU A 9 110.09 -91.17 -39.15
CA GLU A 9 109.25 -91.33 -37.97
C GLU A 9 110.12 -91.09 -36.73
N TYR A 10 109.67 -90.23 -35.82
CA TYR A 10 110.36 -89.94 -34.57
C TYR A 10 109.62 -90.61 -33.42
N VAL A 11 110.23 -91.63 -32.84
CA VAL A 11 109.68 -92.43 -31.73
C VAL A 11 110.79 -92.58 -30.69
N ASP A 12 110.47 -92.36 -29.41
CA ASP A 12 111.39 -92.58 -28.28
C ASP A 12 112.80 -91.95 -28.45
N ASN A 13 112.84 -90.69 -28.88
CA ASN A 13 114.06 -89.92 -29.12
C ASN A 13 114.99 -90.44 -30.25
N GLN A 14 114.51 -91.33 -31.11
CA GLN A 14 115.27 -91.91 -32.21
C GLN A 14 114.60 -91.63 -33.56
N CYS A 15 115.41 -91.31 -34.58
CA CYS A 15 114.92 -91.10 -35.93
C CYS A 15 114.94 -92.42 -36.71
N PHE A 16 113.76 -92.89 -37.09
CA PHE A 16 113.58 -94.10 -37.89
C PHE A 16 113.33 -93.72 -39.34
N CYS A 17 113.95 -94.46 -40.26
CA CYS A 17 113.46 -94.53 -41.63
C CYS A 17 112.41 -95.64 -41.72
N ALA A 18 111.47 -95.53 -42.66
CA ALA A 18 110.39 -96.48 -42.91
C ALA A 18 110.82 -97.97 -43.06
N THR A 19 112.11 -98.26 -43.16
CA THR A 19 112.71 -99.60 -43.20
C THR A 19 113.22 -100.11 -41.84
N GLY A 20 113.00 -99.40 -40.73
CA GLY A 20 113.33 -99.84 -39.36
C GLY A 20 114.81 -99.68 -38.95
N TYR A 21 115.65 -99.04 -39.76
CA TYR A 21 117.06 -98.81 -39.43
C TYR A 21 117.27 -97.51 -38.62
N LEU A 22 117.99 -97.65 -37.51
CA LEU A 22 118.51 -96.57 -36.66
C LEU A 22 119.58 -95.78 -37.40
N ILE A 23 119.32 -94.52 -37.73
CA ILE A 23 120.33 -93.64 -38.33
C ILE A 23 120.78 -92.62 -37.29
N ASN A 24 122.05 -92.72 -36.87
CA ASN A 24 122.70 -91.68 -36.08
C ASN A 24 123.02 -90.48 -36.99
N ASN A 25 121.99 -89.70 -37.33
CA ASN A 25 122.09 -88.55 -38.21
C ASN A 25 121.92 -87.27 -37.37
N THR A 26 123.04 -86.65 -37.01
CA THR A 26 123.09 -85.36 -36.29
C THR A 26 122.15 -84.30 -36.90
N LYS A 27 121.90 -84.36 -38.22
CA LYS A 27 120.93 -83.48 -38.90
C LYS A 27 119.48 -83.69 -38.43
N CYS A 28 119.04 -84.92 -38.20
CA CYS A 28 117.69 -85.22 -37.73
C CYS A 28 117.47 -84.73 -36.29
N ILE A 29 118.46 -84.99 -35.41
CA ILE A 29 118.45 -84.51 -34.02
C ILE A 29 118.36 -82.97 -33.97
N ASN A 30 119.15 -82.27 -34.79
CA ASN A 30 119.12 -80.79 -34.85
C ASN A 30 117.77 -80.25 -35.35
N VAL A 31 117.12 -80.92 -36.31
CA VAL A 31 115.79 -80.52 -36.81
C VAL A 31 114.73 -80.70 -35.71
N VAL A 32 114.73 -81.84 -35.00
CA VAL A 32 113.79 -82.07 -33.89
C VAL A 32 114.01 -81.09 -32.75
N GLN A 33 115.25 -80.81 -32.37
CA GLN A 33 115.57 -79.79 -31.36
C GLN A 33 115.10 -78.40 -31.78
N SER A 34 115.26 -78.04 -33.07
CA SER A 34 114.78 -76.76 -33.62
C SER A 34 113.25 -76.69 -33.62
N LEU A 35 112.57 -77.77 -34.00
CA LEU A 35 111.10 -77.84 -33.95
C LEU A 35 110.57 -77.73 -32.51
N ASN A 36 111.23 -78.38 -31.54
CA ASN A 36 110.88 -78.24 -30.13
C ASN A 36 111.11 -76.82 -29.62
N ALA A 37 112.20 -76.17 -30.01
CA ALA A 37 112.45 -74.77 -29.66
C ALA A 37 111.40 -73.82 -30.27
N ILE A 38 111.04 -74.02 -31.53
CA ILE A 38 109.98 -73.26 -32.22
C ILE A 38 108.62 -73.49 -31.53
N SER A 39 108.27 -74.75 -31.24
CA SER A 39 107.04 -75.10 -30.52
C SER A 39 106.97 -74.38 -29.17
N ASN A 40 108.04 -74.43 -28.38
CA ASN A 40 108.13 -73.73 -27.10
C ASN A 40 108.00 -72.21 -27.25
N LEU A 41 108.63 -71.61 -28.26
CA LEU A 41 108.51 -70.18 -28.54
C LEU A 41 107.07 -69.78 -28.91
N ILE A 42 106.40 -70.58 -29.75
CA ILE A 42 105.00 -70.37 -30.12
C ILE A 42 104.10 -70.51 -28.91
N SER A 43 104.27 -71.59 -28.11
CA SER A 43 103.48 -71.81 -26.89
C SER A 43 103.67 -70.68 -25.89
N ASN A 44 104.91 -70.22 -25.66
CA ASN A 44 105.18 -69.12 -24.74
C ASN A 44 104.58 -67.80 -25.23
N SER A 45 104.75 -67.49 -26.52
CA SER A 45 104.17 -66.29 -27.13
C SER A 45 102.64 -66.28 -27.04
N SER A 46 101.99 -67.41 -27.29
CA SER A 46 100.54 -67.53 -27.17
C SER A 46 100.08 -67.38 -25.72
N ASN A 47 100.80 -67.97 -24.76
CA ASN A 47 100.48 -67.85 -23.33
C ASN A 47 100.59 -66.41 -22.83
N ASP A 48 101.59 -65.65 -23.29
CA ASP A 48 101.74 -64.24 -22.92
C ASP A 48 100.61 -63.38 -23.50
N GLN A 49 100.18 -63.66 -24.74
CA GLN A 49 99.00 -63.01 -25.32
C GLN A 49 97.71 -63.33 -24.57
N ILE A 50 97.52 -64.59 -24.14
CA ILE A 50 96.37 -65.01 -23.33
C ILE A 50 96.36 -64.25 -22.01
N LYS A 51 97.48 -64.20 -21.28
CA LYS A 51 97.59 -63.44 -20.02
C LYS A 51 97.28 -61.95 -20.20
N LEU A 52 97.73 -61.35 -21.30
CA LEU A 52 97.43 -59.95 -21.61
C LEU A 52 95.93 -59.73 -21.88
N LEU A 53 95.27 -60.68 -22.56
CA LEU A 53 93.84 -60.64 -22.81
C LEU A 53 93.05 -60.81 -21.51
N GLU A 54 93.43 -61.75 -20.65
CA GLU A 54 92.82 -61.96 -19.32
C GLU A 54 92.87 -60.66 -18.49
N GLN A 55 94.05 -60.02 -18.41
CA GLN A 55 94.19 -58.74 -17.70
C GLN A 55 93.29 -57.63 -18.28
N LYS A 56 93.10 -57.58 -19.60
CA LYS A 56 92.21 -56.60 -20.23
C LYS A 56 90.74 -56.90 -19.93
N VAL A 57 90.35 -58.18 -19.90
CA VAL A 57 89.00 -58.59 -19.53
C VAL A 57 88.72 -58.19 -18.08
N ASP A 58 89.60 -58.50 -17.14
CA ASP A 58 89.47 -58.12 -15.72
C ASP A 58 89.32 -56.59 -15.56
N SER A 59 90.12 -55.82 -16.31
CA SER A 59 90.05 -54.36 -16.31
C SER A 59 88.71 -53.83 -16.87
N ILE A 60 88.16 -54.49 -17.90
CA ILE A 60 86.86 -54.13 -18.48
C ILE A 60 85.74 -54.48 -17.51
N GLU A 61 85.76 -55.66 -16.91
CA GLU A 61 84.76 -56.08 -15.92
C GLU A 61 84.73 -55.12 -14.73
N THR A 62 85.90 -54.75 -14.21
CA THR A 62 86.01 -53.75 -13.14
C THR A 62 85.42 -52.40 -13.55
N SER A 63 85.69 -51.96 -14.78
CA SER A 63 85.17 -50.69 -15.30
C SER A 63 83.64 -50.73 -15.46
N LEU A 64 83.09 -51.85 -15.91
CA LEU A 64 81.64 -52.06 -16.03
C LEU A 64 80.96 -51.98 -14.67
N VAL A 65 81.52 -52.63 -13.64
CA VAL A 65 80.98 -52.56 -12.27
C VAL A 65 80.94 -51.12 -11.76
N ILE A 66 82.00 -50.33 -12.00
CA ILE A 66 82.03 -48.91 -11.61
C ILE A 66 80.96 -48.10 -12.34
N VAL A 67 80.79 -48.33 -13.65
CA VAL A 67 79.77 -47.65 -14.46
C VAL A 67 78.37 -47.99 -13.96
N ASP A 68 78.08 -49.27 -13.70
CA ASP A 68 76.78 -49.72 -13.19
C ASP A 68 76.46 -49.11 -11.82
N GLN A 69 77.45 -49.04 -10.93
CA GLN A 69 77.30 -48.38 -9.63
C GLN A 69 77.03 -46.87 -9.79
N SER A 70 77.73 -46.20 -10.71
CA SER A 70 77.52 -44.77 -10.99
C SER A 70 76.14 -44.51 -11.59
N ILE A 71 75.68 -45.33 -12.53
CA ILE A 71 74.34 -45.23 -13.11
C ILE A 71 73.28 -45.43 -12.03
N SER A 72 73.44 -46.46 -11.19
CA SER A 72 72.51 -46.74 -10.10
C SER A 72 72.42 -45.58 -9.11
N SER A 73 73.57 -45.02 -8.72
CA SER A 73 73.62 -43.85 -7.83
C SER A 73 72.94 -42.63 -8.44
N ASN A 74 73.20 -42.35 -9.72
CA ASN A 74 72.59 -41.21 -10.42
C ASN A 74 71.07 -41.36 -10.55
N ILE A 75 70.58 -42.57 -10.83
CA ILE A 75 69.15 -42.87 -10.88
C ILE A 75 68.51 -42.59 -9.51
N SER A 76 69.09 -43.09 -8.42
CA SER A 76 68.56 -42.85 -7.07
C SER A 76 68.56 -41.36 -6.70
N GLU A 77 69.58 -40.60 -7.10
CA GLU A 77 69.61 -39.14 -6.86
C GLU A 77 68.51 -38.42 -7.67
N LEU A 78 68.31 -38.80 -8.93
CA LEU A 78 67.25 -38.27 -9.78
C LEU A 78 65.86 -38.56 -9.22
N GLU A 79 65.61 -39.79 -8.77
CA GLU A 79 64.35 -40.18 -8.15
C GLU A 79 64.05 -39.34 -6.90
N ASN A 80 65.04 -39.18 -6.03
CA ASN A 80 64.91 -38.36 -4.82
C ASN A 80 64.61 -36.89 -5.15
N ARG A 81 65.28 -36.33 -6.18
CA ARG A 81 65.02 -34.95 -6.63
C ARG A 81 63.63 -34.78 -7.21
N ILE A 82 63.16 -35.75 -8.01
CA ILE A 82 61.82 -35.74 -8.59
C ILE A 82 60.77 -35.80 -7.47
N LEU A 83 60.90 -36.74 -6.54
CA LEU A 83 59.99 -36.89 -5.41
C LEU A 83 59.94 -35.62 -4.55
N SER A 84 61.10 -35.06 -4.21
CA SER A 84 61.19 -33.83 -3.40
C SER A 84 60.51 -32.64 -4.09
N ASN A 85 60.77 -32.44 -5.39
CA ASN A 85 60.16 -31.35 -6.15
C ASN A 85 58.65 -31.54 -6.31
N TYR A 86 58.20 -32.77 -6.56
CA TYR A 86 56.79 -33.10 -6.66
C TYR A 86 56.07 -32.78 -5.35
N SER A 87 56.57 -33.28 -4.21
CA SER A 87 55.98 -33.02 -2.89
C SER A 87 55.95 -31.52 -2.55
N LYS A 88 57.00 -30.77 -2.93
CA LYS A 88 57.01 -29.31 -2.73
C LYS A 88 55.95 -28.61 -3.57
N SER A 89 55.80 -29.01 -4.82
CA SER A 89 54.78 -28.45 -5.71
C SER A 89 53.37 -28.77 -5.23
N ASP A 90 53.14 -30.01 -4.81
CA ASP A 90 51.85 -30.49 -4.29
C ASP A 90 51.45 -29.73 -3.02
N ASN A 91 52.37 -29.61 -2.06
CA ASN A 91 52.14 -28.83 -0.84
C ASN A 91 51.82 -27.35 -1.14
N ASN A 92 52.51 -26.74 -2.10
CA ASN A 92 52.22 -25.37 -2.51
C ASN A 92 50.82 -25.22 -3.13
N LEU A 93 50.38 -26.21 -3.94
CA LEU A 93 49.04 -26.22 -4.51
C LEU A 93 47.97 -26.35 -3.43
N ILE A 94 48.16 -27.24 -2.45
CA ILE A 94 47.26 -27.42 -1.31
C ILE A 94 47.14 -26.11 -0.51
N LEU A 95 48.27 -25.49 -0.15
CA LEU A 95 48.28 -24.24 0.61
C LEU A 95 47.59 -23.10 -0.14
N ASN A 96 47.89 -22.93 -1.43
CA ASN A 96 47.27 -21.89 -2.24
C ASN A 96 45.76 -22.11 -2.39
N THR A 97 45.33 -23.36 -2.55
CA THR A 97 43.91 -23.71 -2.64
C THR A 97 43.18 -23.38 -1.34
N SER A 98 43.75 -23.76 -0.19
CA SER A 98 43.20 -23.43 1.13
C SER A 98 43.07 -21.91 1.34
N VAL A 99 44.08 -21.13 0.97
CA VAL A 99 44.04 -19.65 1.09
C VAL A 99 42.97 -19.04 0.19
N LEU A 100 42.78 -19.58 -1.01
CA LEU A 100 41.72 -19.14 -1.92
C LEU A 100 40.34 -19.47 -1.37
N ASP A 101 40.14 -20.68 -0.85
CA ASP A 101 38.88 -21.10 -0.24
C ASP A 101 38.51 -20.22 0.95
N ASP A 102 39.46 -19.92 1.84
CA ASP A 102 39.25 -19.02 2.97
C ASP A 102 38.83 -17.61 2.52
N ARG A 103 39.49 -17.08 1.49
CA ARG A 103 39.16 -15.76 0.93
C ARG A 103 37.77 -15.74 0.29
N ILE A 104 37.43 -16.79 -0.46
CA ILE A 104 36.10 -16.93 -1.07
C ILE A 104 35.03 -16.98 0.02
N TYR A 105 35.24 -17.79 1.05
CA TYR A 105 34.31 -17.93 2.17
C TYR A 105 34.09 -16.59 2.91
N GLN A 106 35.17 -15.86 3.20
CA GLN A 106 35.10 -14.54 3.84
C GLN A 106 34.34 -13.53 2.97
N ASN A 107 34.63 -13.48 1.67
CA ASN A 107 33.94 -12.57 0.74
C ASN A 107 32.45 -12.88 0.63
N ILE A 108 32.07 -14.15 0.50
CA ILE A 108 30.67 -14.58 0.47
C ILE A 108 29.95 -14.16 1.76
N THR A 109 30.59 -14.37 2.91
CA THR A 109 30.03 -14.01 4.21
C THR A 109 29.83 -12.49 4.33
N SER A 110 30.80 -11.68 3.89
CA SER A 110 30.69 -10.22 3.88
C SER A 110 29.52 -9.75 3.01
N VAL A 111 29.45 -10.23 1.75
CA VAL A 111 28.38 -9.86 0.81
C VAL A 111 27.00 -10.25 1.37
N LYS A 112 26.88 -11.45 1.96
CA LYS A 112 25.64 -11.91 2.59
C LYS A 112 25.20 -10.96 3.71
N ASN A 113 26.12 -10.53 4.57
CA ASN A 113 25.81 -9.61 5.67
C ASN A 113 25.42 -8.22 5.16
N ASP A 114 26.11 -7.69 4.15
CA ASP A 114 25.78 -6.39 3.55
C ASP A 114 24.37 -6.38 2.94
N ILE A 115 24.01 -7.46 2.24
CA ILE A 115 22.66 -7.63 1.68
C ILE A 115 21.62 -7.69 2.80
N LEU A 116 21.87 -8.48 3.85
CA LEU A 116 20.96 -8.61 4.99
C LEU A 116 20.72 -7.27 5.68
N MET A 117 21.78 -6.48 5.92
CA MET A 117 21.66 -5.18 6.57
C MET A 117 20.90 -4.16 5.70
N LYS A 118 21.13 -4.16 4.38
CA LYS A 118 20.35 -3.33 3.45
C LYS A 118 18.87 -3.72 3.43
N TYR A 119 18.57 -5.01 3.46
CA TYR A 119 17.19 -5.50 3.53
C TYR A 119 16.49 -5.03 4.82
N ILE A 120 17.12 -5.25 5.98
CA ILE A 120 16.57 -4.83 7.28
C ILE A 120 16.33 -3.31 7.32
N SER A 121 17.27 -2.52 6.80
CA SER A 121 17.11 -1.06 6.78
C SER A 121 15.98 -0.61 5.85
N ALA A 122 15.83 -1.23 4.68
CA ALA A 122 14.75 -0.94 3.76
C ALA A 122 13.38 -1.29 4.36
N ASP A 123 13.27 -2.45 5.00
CA ASP A 123 12.05 -2.92 5.66
C ASP A 123 11.63 -1.98 6.80
N ALA A 124 12.58 -1.60 7.67
CA ALA A 124 12.33 -0.65 8.75
C ALA A 124 11.84 0.72 8.23
N ASN A 125 12.43 1.22 7.13
CA ASN A 125 12.01 2.48 6.51
C ASN A 125 10.60 2.37 5.92
N LEU A 126 10.27 1.26 5.27
CA LEU A 126 8.92 1.00 4.74
C LEU A 126 7.88 0.97 5.87
N LEU A 127 8.17 0.26 6.96
CA LEU A 127 7.29 0.18 8.12
C LEU A 127 7.04 1.55 8.76
N ALA A 128 8.11 2.35 8.94
CA ALA A 128 8.02 3.70 9.49
C ALA A 128 7.17 4.62 8.60
N ASN A 129 7.42 4.61 7.28
CA ASN A 129 6.66 5.41 6.32
C ASN A 129 5.18 5.02 6.28
N THR A 130 4.89 3.71 6.31
CA THR A 130 3.53 3.17 6.34
C THR A 130 2.80 3.66 7.60
N THR A 131 3.46 3.58 8.76
CA THR A 131 2.87 4.05 10.03
C THR A 131 2.58 5.56 10.01
N VAL A 132 3.45 6.37 9.41
CA VAL A 132 3.21 7.82 9.26
C VAL A 132 2.02 8.07 8.33
N LEU A 133 1.91 7.32 7.23
CA LEU A 133 0.79 7.45 6.30
C LEU A 133 -0.53 7.05 6.95
N ASP A 134 -0.56 5.92 7.66
CA ASP A 134 -1.74 5.44 8.37
C ASP A 134 -2.23 6.45 9.40
N ASN A 135 -1.32 7.03 10.19
CA ASN A 135 -1.67 8.08 11.15
C ASN A 135 -2.24 9.33 10.47
N ARG A 136 -1.72 9.72 9.30
CA ARG A 136 -2.26 10.85 8.53
C ARG A 136 -3.67 10.55 8.01
N ILE A 137 -3.88 9.35 7.47
CA ILE A 137 -5.19 8.90 6.98
C ILE A 137 -6.18 8.88 8.14
N PHE A 138 -5.83 8.24 9.25
CA PHE A 138 -6.66 8.15 10.45
C PHE A 138 -7.11 9.53 10.94
N ASN A 139 -6.16 10.45 11.12
CA ASN A 139 -6.46 11.81 11.58
C ASN A 139 -7.37 12.58 10.61
N ASN A 140 -7.17 12.42 9.30
CA ASN A 140 -8.02 13.06 8.30
C ASN A 140 -9.45 12.48 8.31
N VAL A 141 -9.58 11.15 8.43
CA VAL A 141 -10.88 10.49 8.57
C VAL A 141 -11.60 10.98 9.84
N SER A 142 -10.91 11.07 10.98
CA SER A 142 -11.50 11.60 12.22
C SER A 142 -11.97 13.06 12.07
N LYS A 143 -11.19 13.92 11.40
CA LYS A 143 -11.60 15.31 11.12
C LYS A 143 -12.84 15.37 10.23
N LEU A 144 -12.88 14.57 9.17
CA LEU A 144 -14.05 14.49 8.28
C LEU A 144 -15.29 14.01 9.04
N GLN A 145 -15.15 12.99 9.89
CA GLN A 145 -16.24 12.50 10.75
C GLN A 145 -16.79 13.62 11.64
N ASN A 146 -15.92 14.38 12.31
CA ASN A 146 -16.35 15.50 13.15
C ASN A 146 -17.07 16.58 12.35
N ASN A 147 -16.56 16.92 11.16
CA ASN A 147 -17.21 17.89 10.28
C ASN A 147 -18.60 17.41 9.83
N MET A 148 -18.76 16.13 9.49
CA MET A 148 -20.06 15.56 9.13
C MET A 148 -21.05 15.59 10.31
N ASN A 149 -20.58 15.28 11.52
CA ASN A 149 -21.40 15.36 12.73
C ASN A 149 -21.87 16.80 12.97
N ASN A 150 -20.96 17.78 12.89
CA ASN A 150 -21.30 19.20 13.04
C ASN A 150 -22.30 19.68 11.98
N PHE A 151 -22.11 19.26 10.72
CA PHE A 151 -23.06 19.56 9.65
C PHE A 151 -24.45 18.97 9.94
N THR A 152 -24.49 17.74 10.42
CA THR A 152 -25.74 17.05 10.78
C THR A 152 -26.47 17.75 11.92
N LEU A 153 -25.74 18.20 12.95
CA LEU A 153 -26.30 18.99 14.05
C LEU A 153 -26.90 20.31 13.54
N TYR A 154 -26.13 21.08 12.77
CA TYR A 154 -26.59 22.34 12.19
C TYR A 154 -27.83 22.16 11.29
N TYR A 155 -27.84 21.11 10.48
CA TYR A 155 -28.96 20.78 9.61
C TYR A 155 -30.22 20.45 10.42
N ASN A 156 -30.09 19.64 11.48
CA ASN A 156 -31.21 19.28 12.35
C ASN A 156 -31.76 20.48 13.14
N GLU A 157 -30.88 21.35 13.66
CA GLU A 157 -31.30 22.60 14.31
C GLU A 157 -32.05 23.51 13.34
N SER A 158 -31.57 23.63 12.10
CA SER A 158 -32.24 24.39 11.05
C SER A 158 -33.62 23.84 10.72
N LEU A 159 -33.76 22.51 10.61
CA LEU A 159 -35.05 21.85 10.40
C LEU A 159 -36.01 22.07 11.57
N LEU A 160 -35.53 22.00 12.81
CA LEU A 160 -36.34 22.24 14.00
C LEU A 160 -36.87 23.67 14.03
N ASN A 161 -35.99 24.65 13.76
CA ASN A 161 -36.37 26.06 13.69
C ASN A 161 -37.42 26.31 12.59
N LEU A 162 -37.26 25.69 11.42
CA LEU A 162 -38.24 25.79 10.34
C LEU A 162 -39.59 25.19 10.75
N SER A 163 -39.60 24.04 11.41
CA SER A 163 -40.83 23.43 11.93
C SER A 163 -41.55 24.37 12.91
N GLN A 164 -40.81 24.99 13.84
CA GLN A 164 -41.37 25.94 14.80
C GLN A 164 -41.99 27.17 14.10
N ILE A 165 -41.33 27.70 13.08
CA ILE A 165 -41.86 28.82 12.28
C ILE A 165 -43.16 28.40 11.57
N ILE A 166 -43.19 27.21 10.97
CA ILE A 166 -44.39 26.68 10.30
C ILE A 166 -45.54 26.54 11.30
N ASP A 167 -45.29 26.01 12.50
CA ASP A 167 -46.31 25.86 13.53
C ASP A 167 -46.82 27.21 14.04
N GLN A 168 -45.92 28.19 14.25
CA GLN A 168 -46.31 29.56 14.62
C GLN A 168 -47.17 30.21 13.53
N GLN A 169 -46.77 30.09 12.26
CA GLN A 169 -47.56 30.60 11.13
C GLN A 169 -48.93 29.93 11.05
N ARG A 170 -49.01 28.62 11.29
CA ARG A 170 -50.29 27.88 11.32
C ARG A 170 -51.23 28.43 12.39
N ILE A 171 -50.73 28.70 13.61
CA ILE A 171 -51.53 29.30 14.70
C ILE A 171 -52.05 30.68 14.28
N ILE A 172 -51.19 31.52 13.71
CA ILE A 172 -51.57 32.87 13.24
C ILE A 172 -52.66 32.77 12.18
N ILE A 173 -52.48 31.91 11.17
CA ILE A 173 -53.46 31.70 10.09
C ILE A 173 -54.80 31.23 10.66
N ASN A 174 -54.79 30.27 11.59
CA ASN A 174 -56.02 29.76 12.22
C ASN A 174 -56.75 30.86 13.00
N ASN A 175 -56.02 31.69 13.76
CA ASN A 175 -56.60 32.81 14.51
C ASN A 175 -57.22 33.86 13.57
N LEU A 176 -56.51 34.24 12.51
CA LEU A 176 -57.04 35.17 11.50
C LEU A 176 -58.27 34.61 10.80
N THR A 177 -58.23 33.32 10.42
CA THR A 177 -59.38 32.64 9.81
C THR A 177 -60.59 32.65 10.75
N HIS A 178 -60.39 32.39 12.04
CA HIS A 178 -61.45 32.47 13.04
C HIS A 178 -62.02 33.89 13.18
N GLN A 179 -61.17 34.92 13.23
CA GLN A 179 -61.60 36.33 13.28
C GLN A 179 -62.42 36.75 12.04
N ILE A 180 -61.97 36.35 10.85
CA ILE A 180 -62.68 36.62 9.59
C ILE A 180 -64.05 35.94 9.60
N ASN A 181 -64.11 34.65 9.95
CA ASN A 181 -65.36 33.89 9.99
C ASN A 181 -66.36 34.46 11.02
N CYS A 182 -65.87 34.99 12.15
CA CYS A 182 -66.70 35.67 13.14
C CYS A 182 -67.25 37.01 12.68
N SER A 183 -66.51 37.72 11.82
CA SER A 183 -66.90 39.04 11.32
C SER A 183 -67.79 38.97 10.09
N SER A 184 -67.67 37.90 9.28
CA SER A 184 -68.48 37.69 8.08
C SER A 184 -69.87 37.12 8.38
N ASN A 185 -70.09 36.54 9.57
CA ASN A 185 -71.37 35.98 9.96
C ASN A 185 -72.26 37.06 10.64
N SER A 186 -73.34 37.46 9.98
CA SER A 186 -74.25 38.52 10.41
C SER A 186 -74.97 38.14 11.72
N GLY A 187 -74.35 38.42 12.85
CA GLY A 187 -74.87 38.07 14.17
C GLY A 187 -73.82 37.85 15.26
N TYR A 188 -72.54 37.76 14.89
CA TYR A 188 -71.43 37.59 15.83
C TYR A 188 -70.52 38.84 15.85
N GLN A 189 -69.75 39.00 16.93
CA GLN A 189 -68.68 40.00 17.05
C GLN A 189 -67.56 39.44 17.92
N MET A 190 -66.32 39.78 17.57
CA MET A 190 -65.16 39.50 18.41
C MET A 190 -65.16 40.44 19.63
N VAL A 191 -65.22 39.86 20.83
CA VAL A 191 -65.08 40.58 22.11
C VAL A 191 -64.04 39.84 22.95
N ASN A 192 -62.94 40.53 23.31
CA ASN A 192 -61.84 39.98 24.11
C ASN A 192 -61.31 38.60 23.64
N GLY A 193 -61.18 38.41 22.32
CA GLY A 193 -60.64 37.18 21.75
C GLY A 193 -61.65 36.03 21.62
N SER A 194 -62.92 36.23 21.99
CA SER A 194 -63.99 35.26 21.79
C SER A 194 -65.05 35.77 20.81
N CYS A 195 -65.58 34.84 20.01
CA CYS A 195 -66.68 35.10 19.09
C CYS A 195 -68.01 35.06 19.87
N VAL A 196 -68.62 36.22 20.09
CA VAL A 196 -69.85 36.33 20.88
C VAL A 196 -71.01 36.60 19.94
N GLN A 197 -72.10 35.86 20.10
CA GLN A 197 -73.35 36.14 19.41
C GLN A 197 -73.93 37.44 19.99
N VAL A 198 -74.00 38.48 19.18
CA VAL A 198 -74.55 39.78 19.59
C VAL A 198 -76.01 39.83 19.14
N SER A 199 -76.89 39.40 20.03
CA SER A 199 -78.33 39.59 19.88
C SER A 199 -78.70 40.99 20.35
N CYS A 200 -79.43 41.76 19.54
CA CYS A 200 -79.97 43.04 19.99
C CYS A 200 -80.94 42.80 21.15
N ALA A 201 -80.65 43.36 22.32
CA ALA A 201 -81.37 43.07 23.57
C ALA A 201 -82.79 43.66 23.61
N ILE A 202 -83.16 44.47 22.62
CA ILE A 202 -84.37 45.28 22.58
C ILE A 202 -85.27 44.76 21.47
N THR A 203 -86.51 44.43 21.83
CA THR A 203 -87.54 43.98 20.90
C THR A 203 -87.82 45.06 19.85
N GLY A 204 -87.73 44.70 18.56
CA GLY A 204 -87.92 45.62 17.44
C GLY A 204 -86.65 46.29 16.91
N GLN A 205 -85.46 45.92 17.41
CA GLN A 205 -84.18 46.27 16.79
C GLN A 205 -83.72 45.22 15.76
N GLN A 206 -83.12 45.68 14.67
CA GLN A 206 -82.33 44.86 13.75
C GLN A 206 -80.93 45.44 13.62
N ARG A 207 -79.96 44.58 13.31
CA ARG A 207 -78.57 44.99 13.15
C ARG A 207 -78.38 45.54 11.72
N ILE A 208 -78.14 46.84 11.60
CA ILE A 208 -77.86 47.52 10.33
C ILE A 208 -76.44 48.09 10.43
N ASN A 209 -75.55 47.69 9.52
CA ASN A 209 -74.12 48.07 9.53
C ASN A 209 -73.42 47.83 10.89
N GLY A 210 -73.76 46.73 11.57
CA GLY A 210 -73.12 46.33 12.83
C GLY A 210 -73.69 46.95 14.10
N ILE A 211 -74.58 47.94 14.00
CA ILE A 211 -75.23 48.61 15.14
C ILE A 211 -76.67 48.10 15.27
N CYS A 212 -77.10 47.79 16.49
CA CYS A 212 -78.51 47.50 16.77
C CYS A 212 -79.32 48.78 16.64
N GLN A 213 -80.09 48.88 15.56
CA GLN A 213 -80.93 50.01 15.25
C GLN A 213 -82.39 49.57 15.30
N CYS A 214 -83.28 50.45 15.72
CA CYS A 214 -84.71 50.19 15.58
C CYS A 214 -85.04 49.99 14.10
N VAL A 215 -85.80 48.95 13.77
CA VAL A 215 -86.20 48.65 12.38
C VAL A 215 -86.92 49.85 11.75
N ASN A 216 -87.60 50.63 12.58
CA ASN A 216 -88.30 51.82 12.17
C ASN A 216 -87.39 53.06 12.23
N THR A 217 -87.16 53.70 11.08
CA THR A 217 -86.55 55.03 10.98
C THR A 217 -87.27 56.02 11.91
N ASN A 218 -86.51 56.70 12.76
CA ASN A 218 -86.97 57.66 13.79
C ASN A 218 -87.66 57.07 15.03
N ALA A 219 -87.66 55.74 15.23
CA ALA A 219 -88.05 55.16 16.51
C ALA A 219 -86.97 55.39 17.57
N ILE A 220 -87.39 55.65 18.80
CA ILE A 220 -86.53 55.77 19.98
C ILE A 220 -86.65 54.52 20.85
N VAL A 221 -85.58 54.21 21.58
CA VAL A 221 -85.64 53.12 22.57
C VAL A 221 -86.31 53.66 23.82
N GLN A 222 -87.46 53.09 24.18
CA GLN A 222 -88.18 53.42 25.41
C GLN A 222 -88.60 52.13 26.11
N SER A 223 -88.24 51.98 27.38
CA SER A 223 -88.59 50.83 28.23
C SER A 223 -88.27 49.45 27.61
N GLY A 224 -87.12 49.32 26.93
CA GLY A 224 -86.67 48.04 26.38
C GLY A 224 -87.34 47.61 25.06
N SER A 225 -88.11 48.49 24.42
CA SER A 225 -88.65 48.30 23.05
C SER A 225 -88.35 49.51 22.16
N CYS A 226 -88.33 49.30 20.85
CA CYS A 226 -88.32 50.40 19.89
C CYS A 226 -89.73 50.98 19.73
N VAL A 227 -89.91 52.23 20.12
CA VAL A 227 -91.21 52.92 20.12
C VAL A 227 -91.10 54.20 19.30
N CYS A 228 -92.13 54.52 18.52
CA CYS A 228 -92.21 55.83 17.88
C CYS A 228 -92.44 56.93 18.94
N PRO A 229 -91.88 58.14 18.76
CA PRO A 229 -92.12 59.26 19.67
C PRO A 229 -93.63 59.54 19.84
N LEU A 230 -94.04 60.05 21.01
CA LEU A 230 -95.43 60.46 21.26
C LEU A 230 -95.95 61.35 20.11
N ASN A 231 -97.18 61.06 19.64
CA ASN A 231 -97.84 61.66 18.46
C ASN A 231 -97.29 61.23 17.08
N SER A 232 -96.55 60.12 16.99
CA SER A 232 -96.16 59.51 15.71
C SER A 232 -96.85 58.17 15.46
N GLN A 233 -97.10 57.82 14.19
CA GLN A 233 -97.62 56.52 13.77
C GLN A 233 -96.59 55.81 12.87
N VAL A 234 -96.55 54.47 12.95
CA VAL A 234 -95.72 53.65 12.06
C VAL A 234 -96.36 53.63 10.67
N VAL A 235 -95.64 54.10 9.65
CA VAL A 235 -96.01 54.00 8.24
C VAL A 235 -94.88 53.31 7.50
N GLY A 236 -95.10 52.07 7.05
CA GLY A 236 -94.04 51.22 6.50
C GLY A 236 -92.95 50.95 7.55
N ILE A 237 -91.73 51.39 7.28
CA ILE A 237 -90.56 51.27 8.17
C ILE A 237 -90.18 52.61 8.84
N ALA A 238 -91.08 53.59 8.92
CA ALA A 238 -90.79 54.91 9.47
C ALA A 238 -91.82 55.34 10.53
N CYS A 239 -91.35 56.03 11.57
CA CYS A 239 -92.19 56.77 12.50
C CYS A 239 -92.47 58.16 11.92
N VAL A 240 -93.75 58.44 11.62
CA VAL A 240 -94.17 59.70 11.01
C VAL A 240 -95.10 60.44 11.99
N CYS A 241 -94.81 61.71 12.27
CA CYS A 241 -95.63 62.55 13.15
C CYS A 241 -97.03 62.75 12.57
N ARG A 242 -98.05 62.57 13.40
CA ARG A 242 -99.46 62.79 13.06
C ARG A 242 -99.81 64.24 13.37
N HIS A 243 -100.04 65.04 12.33
CA HIS A 243 -100.72 66.34 12.42
C HIS A 243 -101.96 66.28 11.53
N ASP A 244 -103.02 66.95 11.97
CA ASP A 244 -104.39 66.89 11.45
C ASP A 244 -104.47 66.67 9.92
N ASN A 245 -104.95 65.47 9.54
CA ASN A 245 -105.49 65.10 8.23
C ASN A 245 -104.69 65.44 6.94
N ILE A 246 -103.35 65.33 6.92
CA ILE A 246 -102.61 65.20 5.64
C ILE A 246 -101.49 64.15 5.74
N LEU A 247 -101.71 62.99 5.11
CA LEU A 247 -100.66 62.03 4.76
C LEU A 247 -99.91 62.56 3.53
N ILE A 248 -98.73 63.15 3.70
CA ILE A 248 -97.83 63.43 2.57
C ILE A 248 -96.88 62.24 2.40
N ASN A 249 -97.22 61.39 1.43
CA ASN A 249 -96.36 60.35 0.90
C ASN A 249 -95.28 60.99 0.00
N ASN A 250 -94.07 61.20 0.52
CA ASN A 250 -92.94 61.64 -0.30
C ASN A 250 -92.06 60.44 -0.65
N GLN A 251 -92.42 59.76 -1.74
CA GLN A 251 -91.46 59.06 -2.56
C GLN A 251 -90.64 60.10 -3.35
N GLN A 252 -89.32 59.98 -3.24
CA GLN A 252 -88.29 60.51 -4.16
C GLN A 252 -88.14 62.03 -4.29
N GLY A 253 -86.97 62.51 -3.87
CA GLY A 253 -86.22 63.50 -4.66
C GLY A 253 -86.37 64.97 -4.28
N ALA A 254 -85.30 65.47 -3.66
CA ALA A 254 -84.69 66.77 -3.97
C ALA A 254 -85.21 68.06 -3.29
N PHE A 255 -84.24 68.69 -2.61
CA PHE A 255 -83.98 70.12 -2.39
C PHE A 255 -84.67 70.93 -1.26
N ILE A 256 -83.83 71.24 -0.25
CA ILE A 256 -83.44 72.56 0.28
C ILE A 256 -84.55 73.59 0.58
N LEU A 257 -84.44 74.18 1.80
CA LEU A 257 -85.15 75.33 2.38
C LEU A 257 -86.46 75.05 3.12
N GLN A 258 -86.38 74.39 4.29
CA GLN A 258 -87.11 74.79 5.52
C GLN A 258 -86.77 73.85 6.71
N TYR A 259 -85.49 73.78 7.09
CA TYR A 259 -85.01 72.87 8.15
C TYR A 259 -84.90 73.51 9.55
N VAL A 260 -85.53 74.67 9.80
CA VAL A 260 -85.31 75.44 11.05
C VAL A 260 -86.60 75.69 11.87
N ILE A 261 -87.78 75.25 11.43
CA ILE A 261 -89.04 75.55 12.17
C ILE A 261 -89.83 74.29 12.63
N TYR A 262 -89.43 73.07 12.22
CA TYR A 262 -90.17 71.85 12.61
C TYR A 262 -89.63 71.10 13.84
N GLU A 263 -88.46 71.46 14.38
CA GLU A 263 -87.93 70.86 15.63
C GLU A 263 -88.62 71.37 16.91
N GLN A 264 -89.47 72.41 16.84
CA GLN A 264 -90.03 73.05 18.03
C GLN A 264 -91.43 72.59 18.46
N ILE A 265 -92.07 71.66 17.73
CA ILE A 265 -93.47 71.26 18.02
C ILE A 265 -93.60 69.84 18.62
N CYS A 266 -92.56 69.00 18.58
CA CYS A 266 -92.56 67.71 19.31
C CYS A 266 -91.78 67.74 20.65
N ALA A 267 -91.18 68.88 21.03
CA ALA A 267 -90.25 68.97 22.16
C ALA A 267 -90.62 70.02 23.23
N THR A 268 -91.90 70.38 23.39
CA THR A 268 -92.33 71.39 24.37
C THR A 268 -93.43 70.87 25.31
N LYS A 269 -93.08 69.87 26.13
CA LYS A 269 -93.60 69.76 27.51
C LYS A 269 -92.68 68.98 28.45
N ILE A 270 -91.37 69.21 28.39
CA ILE A 270 -90.47 68.85 29.49
C ILE A 270 -89.47 69.99 29.65
N ASN A 271 -89.79 70.96 30.50
CA ASN A 271 -88.76 71.72 31.20
C ASN A 271 -89.27 72.33 32.50
N LEU A 272 -88.78 71.78 33.60
CA LEU A 272 -88.57 72.28 34.98
C LEU A 272 -88.07 71.00 35.69
N THR A 273 -86.80 70.77 36.03
CA THR A 273 -85.75 71.65 36.57
C THR A 273 -84.43 70.88 36.55
N PHE A 274 -83.34 71.43 35.99
CA PHE A 274 -81.99 71.23 36.53
C PHE A 274 -81.15 72.47 36.16
N SER A 275 -80.86 73.28 37.17
CA SER A 275 -80.15 74.55 37.05
C SER A 275 -78.70 74.36 36.63
N LEU A 276 -78.38 74.99 35.49
CA LEU A 276 -77.32 75.98 35.29
C LEU A 276 -75.84 75.62 35.62
N LEU A 277 -75.08 75.61 34.52
CA LEU A 277 -73.77 76.25 34.33
C LEU A 277 -72.52 75.55 34.89
N LYS A 278 -71.87 74.76 34.02
CA LYS A 278 -70.62 75.17 33.35
C LYS A 278 -70.40 74.39 32.06
#